data_AF-A0A810E459-F1
#
_entry.id   AF-A0A810E459-F1
#
_cell.length_a   1.000
_cell.length_b   1.000
_cell.length_c   1.000
_cell.angle_alpha   90.00
_cell.angle_beta   90.00
_cell.angle_gamma   90.00
#
_symmetry.space_group_name_H-M   'P 1'
#
loop_
_entity.id
_entity.type
_entity.pdbx_description
1 polymer ?
#
loop_
_entity_poly.entity_id
_entity_poly.type
_entity_poly.pdbx_seq_one_letter_code
_entity_poly.pdbx_strand_id
1 'polypeptide(L)'
;MLPKVYNVKTIILLSENGHRESYSFEKLVFEKECCYLLFKKNYEFYVYKLYLADNQVFLDPAEDELTDALSKTFCKNIKNGPLRHWAIGISYNETTSKNKTSTQFKISNQDQPLDILPFLLQMGEDAIYFR
;
A
#
# COMPACT_ATOMS: atom_id res chain seq x y z
N MET A 1 -26.03 6.98 1.28
CA MET A 1 -24.81 6.75 0.47
C MET A 1 -23.81 6.05 1.36
N LEU A 2 -23.16 4.99 0.87
CA LEU A 2 -22.03 4.38 1.58
C LEU A 2 -20.80 5.30 1.39
N PRO A 3 -19.98 5.53 2.44
CA PRO A 3 -18.74 6.29 2.30
C PRO A 3 -17.84 5.61 1.26
N LYS A 4 -17.37 6.37 0.27
CA LYS A 4 -16.39 5.89 -0.72
C LYS A 4 -15.01 6.39 -0.32
N VAL A 5 -14.06 5.47 -0.16
CA VAL A 5 -12.64 5.82 -0.02
C VAL A 5 -12.15 6.33 -1.36
N TYR A 6 -11.52 7.50 -1.39
CA TYR A 6 -11.01 8.07 -2.63
C TYR A 6 -9.53 8.44 -2.57
N ASN A 7 -8.91 8.37 -1.38
CA ASN A 7 -7.47 8.59 -1.22
C ASN A 7 -6.96 7.91 0.06
N VAL A 8 -5.95 7.06 -0.03
CA VAL A 8 -5.21 6.48 1.09
C VAL A 8 -3.90 7.26 1.18
N LYS A 9 -3.71 7.96 2.30
CA LYS A 9 -2.55 8.82 2.51
C LYS A 9 -1.37 8.05 3.07
N THR A 10 -1.62 7.29 4.14
CA THR A 10 -0.55 6.73 4.96
C THR A 10 -0.93 5.33 5.39
N ILE A 11 0.06 4.42 5.37
CA ILE A 11 -0.05 3.08 5.90
C ILE A 11 1.06 2.89 6.93
N ILE A 12 0.72 2.31 8.08
CA ILE A 12 1.68 1.93 9.09
C ILE A 12 1.97 0.45 8.91
N LEU A 13 3.22 0.13 8.62
CA LEU A 13 3.71 -1.23 8.42
C LEU A 13 4.44 -1.71 9.67
N LEU A 14 4.24 -2.98 10.02
CA LEU A 14 4.97 -3.71 11.04
C LEU A 14 5.87 -4.73 10.34
N SER A 15 7.17 -4.70 10.62
CA SER A 15 8.11 -5.71 10.13
C SER A 15 8.10 -6.95 11.01
N GLU A 16 8.61 -8.06 10.48
CA GLU A 16 8.82 -9.30 11.24
C GLU A 16 9.68 -9.11 12.51
N ASN A 17 10.55 -8.09 12.52
CA ASN A 17 11.39 -7.77 13.67
C ASN A 17 10.69 -6.87 14.71
N GLY A 18 9.39 -6.62 14.57
CA GLY A 18 8.61 -5.80 15.49
C GLY A 18 8.74 -4.29 15.26
N HIS A 19 9.42 -3.85 14.20
CA HIS A 19 9.63 -2.44 13.92
C HIS A 19 8.41 -1.84 13.20
N ARG A 20 7.92 -0.71 13.69
CA ARG A 20 6.76 0.00 13.13
C ARG A 20 7.21 1.22 12.35
N GLU A 21 6.74 1.34 11.11
CA GLU A 21 7.12 2.45 10.24
C GLU A 21 5.92 2.99 9.46
N SER A 22 5.94 4.30 9.24
CA SER A 22 4.90 5.01 8.49
C SER A 22 5.37 5.24 7.05
N TYR A 23 4.50 4.91 6.11
CA TYR A 23 4.73 5.06 4.67
C TYR A 23 3.60 5.86 4.04
N SER A 24 3.94 6.77 3.14
CA SER A 24 2.94 7.36 2.24
C SER A 24 2.60 6.36 1.14
N PHE A 25 1.32 6.07 0.94
CA PHE A 25 0.90 5.24 -0.18
C PHE A 25 0.92 6.06 -1.47
N GLU A 26 1.54 5.52 -2.53
CA GLU A 26 1.65 6.22 -3.81
C GLU A 26 0.79 5.56 -4.88
N LYS A 27 0.91 4.24 -5.07
CA LYS A 27 0.26 3.58 -6.19
C LYS A 27 0.09 2.08 -6.00
N LEU A 28 -0.95 1.56 -6.64
CA LEU A 28 -1.15 0.13 -6.82
C LEU A 28 -0.72 -0.23 -8.25
N VAL A 29 0.09 -1.27 -8.36
CA VAL A 29 0.69 -1.73 -9.61
C VAL A 29 0.35 -3.21 -9.81
N PHE A 30 -0.22 -3.56 -10.95
CA PHE A 30 -0.47 -4.93 -11.34
C PHE A 30 0.54 -5.33 -12.41
N GLU A 31 1.17 -6.48 -12.25
CA GLU A 31 2.02 -7.08 -13.28
C GLU A 31 1.75 -8.58 -13.30
N LYS A 32 1.37 -9.10 -14.48
CA LYS A 32 0.88 -10.47 -14.64
C LYS A 32 -0.24 -10.77 -13.64
N GLU A 33 -0.08 -11.79 -12.80
CA GLU A 33 -1.03 -12.20 -11.75
C GLU A 33 -0.65 -11.64 -10.36
N CYS A 34 0.32 -10.72 -10.29
CA CYS A 34 0.83 -10.16 -9.05
C CYS A 34 0.35 -8.71 -8.84
N CYS A 35 0.15 -8.35 -7.58
CA CYS A 35 -0.17 -6.99 -7.15
C CYS A 35 1.00 -6.44 -6.33
N TYR A 36 1.39 -5.21 -6.60
CA TYR A 36 2.48 -4.51 -5.96
C TYR A 36 2.01 -3.16 -5.44
N LEU A 37 2.52 -2.77 -4.29
CA LEU A 37 2.23 -1.50 -3.65
C LEU A 37 3.50 -0.64 -3.66
N LEU A 38 3.37 0.56 -4.24
CA LEU A 38 4.41 1.58 -4.22
C LEU A 38 4.17 2.51 -3.03
N PHE A 39 5.21 2.68 -2.23
CA PHE A 39 5.23 3.55 -1.07
C PHE A 39 6.34 4.59 -1.18
N LYS A 40 6.18 5.68 -0.42
CA LYS A 40 7.21 6.71 -0.25
C LYS A 40 7.53 6.92 1.23
N LYS A 41 8.82 7.02 1.57
CA LYS A 41 9.32 7.33 2.91
C LYS A 41 10.67 8.03 2.80
N ASN A 42 10.85 9.13 3.53
CA ASN A 42 12.12 9.89 3.57
C ASN A 42 12.73 10.20 2.18
N TYR A 43 11.89 10.62 1.22
CA TYR A 43 12.26 10.88 -0.18
C TYR A 43 12.64 9.66 -1.02
N GLU A 44 12.60 8.46 -0.44
CA GLU A 44 12.83 7.20 -1.13
C GLU A 44 11.50 6.53 -1.48
N PHE A 45 11.50 5.75 -2.55
CA PHE A 45 10.36 4.96 -2.99
C PHE A 45 10.64 3.48 -2.76
N TYR A 46 9.64 2.77 -2.24
CA TYR A 46 9.74 1.36 -1.91
C TYR A 46 8.60 0.61 -2.57
N VAL A 47 8.91 -0.53 -3.19
CA VAL A 47 7.91 -1.43 -3.73
C VAL A 47 7.84 -2.71 -2.91
N TYR A 48 6.62 -3.15 -2.66
CA TYR A 48 6.33 -4.44 -2.04
C TYR A 48 5.37 -5.24 -2.90
N LYS A 49 5.58 -6.55 -2.96
CA LYS A 49 4.63 -7.51 -3.52
C LYS A 49 3.56 -7.81 -2.48
N LEU A 50 2.30 -7.66 -2.86
CA LEU A 50 1.19 -8.07 -2.04
C LEU A 50 1.06 -9.59 -2.08
N TYR A 51 1.02 -10.20 -0.89
CA TYR A 51 0.89 -11.63 -0.72
C TYR A 51 -0.25 -11.94 0.26
N LEU A 52 -1.08 -12.91 -0.09
CA LEU A 52 -2.21 -13.37 0.73
C LEU A 52 -1.90 -14.77 1.25
N ALA A 53 -1.85 -14.91 2.58
CA ALA A 53 -1.70 -16.19 3.25
C ALA A 53 -2.58 -16.20 4.51
N ASP A 54 -3.25 -17.32 4.78
CA ASP A 54 -4.07 -17.52 5.99
C ASP A 54 -5.10 -16.39 6.24
N ASN A 55 -5.72 -15.88 5.16
CA ASN A 55 -6.63 -14.73 5.18
C ASN A 55 -6.02 -13.42 5.72
N GLN A 56 -4.70 -13.29 5.69
CA GLN A 56 -3.96 -12.11 6.08
C GLN A 56 -3.21 -11.51 4.88
N VAL A 57 -3.06 -10.19 4.90
CA VAL A 57 -2.32 -9.43 3.88
C VAL A 57 -0.89 -9.20 4.35
N PHE A 58 0.05 -9.71 3.57
CA PHE A 58 1.49 -9.51 3.72
C PHE A 58 2.04 -8.67 2.57
N LEU A 59 3.15 -8.00 2.84
CA LEU A 59 3.91 -7.18 1.91
C LEU A 59 5.34 -7.70 1.87
N ASP A 60 5.65 -8.47 0.83
CA ASP A 60 6.97 -9.02 0.59
C ASP A 60 7.85 -8.06 -0.20
N PRO A 61 9.19 -8.14 -0.05
CA PRO A 61 10.10 -7.52 -1.00
C PRO A 61 9.73 -7.89 -2.44
N ALA A 62 9.74 -6.92 -3.36
CA ALA A 62 9.53 -7.19 -4.77
C ALA A 62 10.75 -7.85 -5.43
N GLU A 63 10.55 -8.36 -6.64
CA GLU A 63 11.61 -8.91 -7.48
C GLU A 63 12.43 -7.78 -8.14
N ASP A 64 13.75 -7.93 -8.23
CA ASP A 64 14.66 -6.89 -8.73
C ASP A 64 14.32 -6.41 -10.15
N GLU A 65 13.98 -7.35 -11.04
CA GLU A 65 13.64 -7.05 -12.44
C GLU A 65 12.44 -6.10 -12.55
N LEU A 66 11.42 -6.29 -11.71
CA LEU A 66 10.27 -5.41 -11.65
C LEU A 66 10.68 -4.04 -11.12
N THR A 67 11.46 -3.99 -10.04
CA THR A 67 11.88 -2.73 -9.42
C THR A 67 12.64 -1.84 -10.40
N ASP A 68 13.48 -2.42 -11.26
CA ASP A 68 14.15 -1.72 -12.35
C ASP A 68 13.14 -1.19 -13.40
N ALA A 69 12.16 -2.00 -13.79
CA ALA A 69 11.12 -1.61 -14.74
C ALA A 69 10.23 -0.47 -14.20
N LEU A 70 9.84 -0.54 -12.93
CA LEU A 70 9.09 0.53 -12.26
C LEU A 70 9.92 1.79 -12.16
N SER A 71 11.20 1.68 -11.80
CA SER A 71 12.10 2.82 -11.67
C SER A 71 12.19 3.60 -12.99
N LYS A 72 12.32 2.89 -14.11
CA LYS A 72 12.30 3.48 -15.47
C LYS A 72 10.95 4.11 -15.78
N THR A 73 9.85 3.43 -15.49
CA THR A 73 8.50 3.89 -15.86
C THR A 73 8.08 5.13 -15.08
N PHE A 74 8.44 5.21 -13.80
CA PHE A 74 8.10 6.34 -12.95
C PHE A 74 9.15 7.45 -12.93
N CYS A 75 10.29 7.26 -13.60
CA CYS A 75 11.46 8.13 -13.51
C CYS A 75 11.86 8.41 -12.04
N LYS A 76 11.84 7.35 -11.20
CA LYS A 76 12.12 7.40 -9.76
C LYS A 76 13.12 6.32 -9.40
N ASN A 77 13.96 6.55 -8.40
CA ASN A 77 14.78 5.48 -7.81
C ASN A 77 13.91 4.67 -6.84
N ILE A 78 13.35 3.56 -7.32
CA ILE A 78 12.51 2.66 -6.52
C ILE A 78 13.40 1.54 -5.97
N LYS A 79 13.24 1.26 -4.68
CA LYS A 79 13.94 0.19 -3.97
C LYS A 79 12.97 -0.92 -3.61
N ASN A 80 13.48 -2.12 -3.41
CA ASN A 80 12.71 -3.17 -2.76
C ASN A 80 12.46 -2.81 -1.29
N GLY A 81 11.32 -3.26 -0.78
CA GLY A 81 11.13 -3.39 0.66
C GLY A 81 12.26 -4.23 1.29
N PRO A 82 12.80 -3.84 2.46
CA PRO A 82 13.94 -4.54 3.04
C PRO A 82 13.56 -5.92 3.63
N LEU A 83 12.31 -6.10 4.07
CA LEU A 83 11.81 -7.27 4.78
C LEU A 83 10.32 -7.46 4.49
N ARG A 84 9.77 -8.62 4.87
CA ARG A 84 8.32 -8.83 4.93
C ARG A 84 7.70 -7.90 5.97
N HIS A 85 6.57 -7.32 5.61
CA HIS A 85 5.75 -6.48 6.47
C HIS A 85 4.28 -6.89 6.42
N TRP A 86 3.51 -6.38 7.37
CA TRP A 86 2.05 -6.35 7.29
C TRP A 86 1.53 -4.99 7.78
N ALA A 87 0.34 -4.62 7.34
CA ALA A 87 -0.26 -3.36 7.74
C ALA A 87 -0.86 -3.47 9.15
N ILE A 88 -0.61 -2.46 9.98
CA ILE A 88 -1.22 -2.32 11.31
C ILE A 88 -1.97 -1.00 11.45
N GLY A 89 -1.92 -0.11 10.44
CA GLY A 89 -2.70 1.12 10.44
C GLY A 89 -2.82 1.74 9.06
N ILE A 90 -3.87 2.53 8.87
CA ILE A 90 -4.17 3.21 7.61
C ILE A 90 -4.85 4.56 7.88
N SER A 91 -4.43 5.58 7.14
CA SER A 91 -5.11 6.87 7.04
C SER A 91 -5.65 7.07 5.64
N TYR A 92 -6.93 7.42 5.54
CA TYR A 92 -7.61 7.59 4.26
C TYR A 92 -8.65 8.70 4.31
N ASN A 93 -8.98 9.27 3.16
CA ASN A 93 -10.08 10.19 3.00
C ASN A 93 -11.29 9.44 2.44
N GLU A 94 -12.46 9.73 2.98
CA GLU A 94 -13.74 9.24 2.46
C GLU A 94 -14.70 10.39 2.19
N THR A 95 -15.63 10.17 1.26
CA THR A 95 -16.72 11.11 0.96
C THR A 95 -17.99 10.63 1.66
N THR A 96 -18.48 11.39 2.64
CA THR A 96 -19.66 11.02 3.45
C THR A 96 -20.97 11.61 2.90
N SER A 97 -20.88 12.64 2.05
CA SER A 97 -22.00 13.27 1.33
C SER A 97 -21.49 14.18 0.21
N LYS A 98 -22.38 14.70 -0.65
CA LYS A 98 -22.10 15.37 -1.95
C LYS A 98 -20.96 16.39 -2.02
N ASN A 99 -20.40 16.90 -0.92
CA ASN A 99 -19.22 17.79 -0.91
C ASN A 99 -18.41 17.74 0.41
N LYS A 100 -18.58 16.72 1.25
CA LYS A 100 -17.85 16.63 2.53
C LYS A 100 -16.84 15.48 2.49
N THR A 101 -15.58 15.86 2.61
CA THR A 101 -14.45 14.97 2.86
C THR A 101 -14.18 14.89 4.35
N SER A 102 -13.98 13.68 4.87
CA SER A 102 -13.37 13.45 6.18
C SER A 102 -12.12 12.60 6.04
N THR A 103 -11.09 12.90 6.84
CA THR A 103 -9.94 12.01 7.01
C THR A 103 -10.25 11.04 8.15
N GLN A 104 -10.14 9.76 7.86
CA GLN A 104 -10.28 8.65 8.80
C GLN A 104 -8.91 8.05 9.11
N PHE A 105 -8.83 7.45 10.28
CA PHE A 105 -7.68 6.67 10.71
C PHE A 105 -8.14 5.39 11.36
N LYS A 106 -7.55 4.26 10.95
CA LYS A 106 -7.76 2.95 11.56
C LYS A 106 -6.41 2.37 11.96
N ILE A 107 -6.38 1.77 13.14
CA ILE A 107 -5.21 1.06 13.66
C ILE A 107 -5.67 -0.28 14.21
N SER A 108 -4.84 -1.29 14.05
CA SER A 108 -5.02 -2.62 14.63
C SER A 108 -3.92 -2.89 15.66
N ASN A 109 -4.17 -3.87 16.52
CA ASN A 109 -3.17 -4.38 17.44
C ASN A 109 -2.16 -5.26 16.70
N GLN A 110 -0.96 -5.45 17.26
CA GLN A 110 0.12 -6.19 16.60
C GLN A 110 -0.28 -7.62 16.19
N ASP A 111 -1.16 -8.24 16.98
CA ASP A 111 -1.58 -9.64 16.81
C ASP A 111 -2.62 -9.84 15.69
N GLN A 112 -3.13 -8.76 15.09
CA GLN A 112 -4.11 -8.82 14.02
C GLN A 112 -3.74 -7.82 12.91
N PRO A 113 -3.11 -8.26 11.81
CA PRO A 113 -2.89 -7.41 10.65
C PRO A 113 -4.19 -6.76 10.17
N LEU A 114 -4.10 -5.49 9.80
CA LEU A 114 -5.22 -4.77 9.20
C LEU A 114 -5.32 -5.15 7.71
N ASP A 115 -6.48 -5.65 7.30
CA ASP A 115 -6.75 -5.84 5.87
C ASP A 115 -6.95 -4.47 5.19
N ILE A 116 -5.92 -4.04 4.47
CA ILE A 116 -5.89 -2.76 3.75
C ILE A 116 -6.45 -2.86 2.32
N LEU A 117 -6.65 -4.07 1.79
CA LEU A 117 -7.08 -4.27 0.40
C LEU A 117 -8.41 -3.59 0.07
N PRO A 118 -9.47 -3.67 0.91
CA PRO A 118 -10.75 -3.02 0.62
C PRO A 118 -10.64 -1.50 0.47
N PHE A 119 -9.66 -0.87 1.14
CA PHE A 119 -9.43 0.57 1.06
C PHE A 119 -8.66 0.93 -0.21
N LEU A 120 -7.67 0.12 -0.58
CA LEU A 120 -6.84 0.33 -1.76
C LEU A 120 -7.63 0.11 -3.06
N LEU A 121 -8.44 -0.95 -3.14
CA LEU A 121 -9.23 -1.27 -4.33
C LEU A 121 -10.32 -0.24 -4.62
N GLN A 122 -10.83 0.46 -3.60
CA GLN A 122 -11.79 1.55 -3.79
C GLN A 122 -11.19 2.77 -4.51
N MET A 123 -9.87 2.91 -4.52
CA MET A 123 -9.14 3.95 -5.25
C MET A 123 -8.86 3.58 -6.71
N GLY A 124 -9.41 2.48 -7.23
CA GLY A 124 -8.99 1.78 -8.45
C GLY A 124 -8.89 2.57 -9.77
N GLU A 125 -9.26 3.85 -9.81
CA GLU A 125 -8.98 4.73 -10.96
C GLU A 125 -7.48 5.05 -11.13
N ASP A 126 -6.67 4.89 -10.08
CA ASP A 126 -5.22 5.20 -10.09
C ASP A 126 -4.29 3.98 -10.23
N ALA A 127 -4.80 2.78 -10.49
CA ALA A 127 -3.95 1.58 -10.65
C ALA A 127 -3.19 1.58 -11.99
N ILE A 128 -1.96 1.06 -12.01
CA ILE A 128 -1.18 0.84 -13.25
C ILE A 128 -1.08 -0.66 -13.55
N TYR A 129 -1.18 -1.01 -14.83
CA TYR A 129 -1.02 -2.38 -15.33
C TYR A 129 0.24 -2.48 -16.20
N PHE A 130 1.17 -3.34 -15.80
CA PHE A 130 2.34 -3.77 -16.57
C PHE A 130 2.04 -5.10 -17.28
N ARG A 131 2.60 -5.27 -18.48
CA ARG A 131 2.44 -6.46 -19.31
C ARG A 131 3.58 -7.45 -19.09
#